data_AF-A0A094KPD7-F1
#
_entry.id   AF-A0A094KPD7-F1
#
_cell.length_a   1.000
_cell.length_b   1.000
_cell.length_c   1.000
_cell.angle_alpha   90.00
_cell.angle_beta   90.00
_cell.angle_gamma   90.00
#
_symmetry.space_group_name_H-M   'P 1'
#
loop_
_entity.id
_entity.type
_entity.pdbx_description
1 polymer ?
#
loop_
_entity_poly.entity_id
_entity_poly.type
_entity_poly.pdbx_seq_one_letter_code
_entity_poly.pdbx_strand_id
1 'polypeptide(L)'
;MLAPWQNPIVPYATRYTPFTIEPEEPFIMFGAGSPISNFHNRRCAPNYLCPAELKAEVISRTSGTGIHPRLAVLAKMACMDTAYVFMVSKCDIVHPWVSQNVTLLGDAVFNMSNILSRGANCALLDAVTLAEHITSPAYDRSSPTSLDIYVKENIERRQHERY
;
A
#
# COMPACT_ATOMS: atom_id res chain seq x y z
N MET A 1 10.78 -0.89 3.92
CA MET A 1 10.36 -2.26 3.60
C MET A 1 11.39 -2.87 2.64
N LEU A 2 11.72 -4.14 2.80
CA LEU A 2 12.59 -4.89 1.88
C LEU A 2 11.87 -6.20 1.53
N ALA A 3 11.73 -6.51 0.24
CA ALA A 3 11.06 -7.70 -0.26
C ALA A 3 11.88 -8.29 -1.43
N PRO A 4 12.57 -9.42 -1.24
CA PRO A 4 13.28 -10.09 -2.31
C PRO A 4 12.34 -11.01 -3.11
N TRP A 5 12.59 -11.12 -4.41
CA TRP A 5 12.07 -12.18 -5.26
C TRP A 5 13.24 -12.98 -5.85
N GLN A 6 13.15 -14.31 -5.80
CA GLN A 6 14.18 -15.22 -6.29
C GLN A 6 13.60 -16.07 -7.42
N ASN A 7 14.27 -16.08 -8.57
CA ASN A 7 13.97 -17.04 -9.62
C ASN A 7 14.47 -18.43 -9.17
N PRO A 8 13.66 -19.50 -9.23
CA PRO A 8 14.06 -20.83 -8.78
C PRO A 8 15.20 -21.46 -9.59
N ILE A 9 15.42 -21.00 -10.84
CA ILE A 9 16.48 -21.47 -11.74
C ILE A 9 17.73 -20.62 -11.59
N VAL A 10 17.58 -19.30 -11.43
CA VAL A 10 18.67 -18.34 -11.26
C VAL A 10 18.42 -17.54 -9.98
N PRO A 11 18.76 -18.09 -8.79
CA PRO A 11 18.31 -17.54 -7.51
C PRO A 11 18.88 -16.16 -7.16
N TYR A 12 19.97 -15.75 -7.82
CA TYR A 12 20.64 -14.47 -7.58
C TYR A 12 21.04 -13.79 -8.88
N ALA A 13 20.82 -12.48 -8.94
CA ALA A 13 21.30 -11.66 -10.04
C ALA A 13 22.83 -11.56 -9.92
N THR A 14 23.52 -11.85 -11.02
CA THR A 14 24.99 -11.74 -11.08
C THR A 14 25.44 -10.34 -11.51
N ARG A 15 24.50 -9.49 -11.92
CA ARG A 15 24.71 -8.12 -12.40
C ARG A 15 23.57 -7.24 -11.90
N TYR A 16 23.82 -5.94 -11.80
CA TYR A 16 22.76 -4.94 -11.62
C TYR A 16 22.63 -4.14 -12.91
N THR A 17 21.44 -3.59 -13.14
CA THR A 17 21.10 -2.79 -14.31
C THR A 17 20.44 -1.48 -13.86
N PRO A 18 20.77 -0.33 -14.49
CA PRO A 18 20.13 0.93 -14.16
C PRO A 18 18.79 1.14 -14.90
N PHE A 19 18.44 0.27 -15.87
CA PHE A 19 17.33 0.49 -16.81
C PHE A 19 16.06 -0.28 -16.44
N THR A 20 15.98 -1.59 -16.74
CA THR A 20 14.79 -2.41 -16.50
C THR A 20 15.20 -3.73 -15.85
N ILE A 21 14.31 -4.28 -15.03
CA ILE A 21 14.43 -5.61 -14.43
C ILE A 21 13.41 -6.49 -15.16
N GLU A 22 13.88 -7.55 -15.81
CA GLU A 22 12.98 -8.49 -16.50
C GLU A 22 12.19 -9.34 -15.49
N PRO A 23 10.97 -9.81 -15.83
CA PRO A 23 10.15 -10.61 -14.92
C PRO A 23 10.84 -11.87 -14.38
N GLU A 24 11.77 -12.43 -15.15
CA GLU A 24 12.53 -13.63 -14.79
C GLU A 24 13.79 -13.32 -13.97
N GLU A 25 14.19 -12.05 -13.80
CA GLU A 25 15.40 -11.69 -13.07
C GLU A 25 15.13 -11.54 -11.55
N PRO A 26 15.88 -12.23 -10.69
CA PRO A 26 15.74 -12.05 -9.24
C PRO A 26 16.04 -10.60 -8.84
N PHE A 27 15.19 -10.02 -7.99
CA PHE A 27 15.30 -8.61 -7.61
C PHE A 27 15.06 -8.40 -6.11
N ILE A 28 15.52 -7.25 -5.63
CA ILE A 28 15.18 -6.75 -4.30
C ILE A 28 14.35 -5.49 -4.49
N MET A 29 13.10 -5.53 -4.05
CA MET A 29 12.30 -4.34 -3.90
C MET A 29 12.59 -3.72 -2.54
N PHE A 30 12.86 -2.43 -2.52
CA PHE A 30 12.95 -1.67 -1.29
C PHE A 30 12.03 -0.45 -1.37
N GLY A 31 11.35 -0.17 -0.27
CA GLY A 31 10.42 0.94 -0.15
C GLY A 31 10.83 1.88 0.98
N ALA A 32 10.79 3.18 0.70
CA ALA A 32 10.96 4.25 1.67
C ALA A 32 9.70 5.14 1.68
N GLY A 33 9.11 5.34 2.85
CA GLY A 33 7.95 6.21 3.05
C GLY A 33 8.32 7.40 3.94
N SER A 34 7.70 8.55 3.69
CA SER A 34 7.85 9.73 4.56
C SER A 34 6.68 10.70 4.36
N PRO A 35 6.33 11.53 5.37
CA PRO A 35 5.48 12.68 5.15
C PRO A 35 5.97 13.55 3.99
N ILE A 36 5.05 14.13 3.22
CA ILE A 36 5.37 15.01 2.08
C ILE A 36 6.24 16.19 2.53
N SER A 37 6.03 16.70 3.74
CA SER A 37 6.83 17.78 4.35
C SER A 37 8.33 17.48 4.45
N ASN A 38 8.71 16.20 4.45
CA ASN A 38 10.08 15.73 4.64
C ASN A 38 10.82 15.52 3.31
N PHE A 39 10.21 15.81 2.17
CA PHE A 39 10.92 15.85 0.88
C PHE A 39 11.84 17.07 0.82
N HIS A 40 13.10 16.86 0.45
CA HIS A 40 14.10 17.93 0.34
C HIS A 40 13.84 18.76 -0.91
N ASN A 41 13.58 18.10 -2.03
CA ASN A 41 13.17 18.71 -3.28
C ASN A 41 11.69 19.11 -3.20
N ARG A 42 11.47 20.42 -3.19
CA ARG A 42 10.14 21.05 -3.12
C ARG A 42 9.73 21.73 -4.43
N ARG A 43 10.45 21.45 -5.53
CA ARG A 43 10.18 22.03 -6.86
C ARG A 43 8.78 21.68 -7.37
N CYS A 44 8.33 20.46 -7.10
CA CYS A 44 7.02 19.93 -7.45
C CYS A 44 6.58 18.88 -6.42
N ALA A 45 5.35 18.38 -6.53
CA ALA A 45 4.93 17.25 -5.70
C ALA A 45 5.79 16.00 -6.00
N PRO A 46 5.98 15.10 -5.01
CA PRO A 46 6.89 13.95 -5.14
C PRO A 46 6.65 13.06 -6.36
N ASN A 47 5.40 12.92 -6.81
CA ASN A 47 5.01 12.12 -7.97
C ASN A 47 5.40 12.76 -9.32
N TYR A 48 5.88 14.00 -9.33
CA TYR A 48 6.37 14.72 -10.52
C TYR A 48 7.89 14.90 -10.55
N LEU A 49 8.60 14.34 -9.57
CA LEU A 49 10.06 14.33 -9.57
C LEU A 49 10.56 13.41 -10.69
N CYS A 50 11.60 13.84 -11.40
CA CYS A 50 12.20 12.99 -12.42
C CYS A 50 12.96 11.83 -11.75
N PRO A 51 13.27 10.74 -12.49
CA PRO A 51 14.00 9.59 -11.96
C PRO A 51 15.29 9.94 -11.20
N ALA A 52 16.07 10.91 -11.70
CA ALA A 52 17.30 11.35 -11.04
C ALA A 52 17.04 12.08 -9.71
N GLU A 53 16.01 12.94 -9.67
CA GLU A 53 15.59 13.65 -8.46
C GLU A 53 15.07 12.67 -7.40
N LEU A 54 14.26 11.69 -7.81
CA LEU A 54 13.77 10.62 -6.94
C LEU A 54 14.90 9.79 -6.36
N LYS A 55 15.87 9.42 -7.19
CA LYS A 55 17.05 8.67 -6.73
C LYS A 55 17.84 9.47 -5.69
N ALA A 56 18.04 10.77 -5.91
CA ALA A 56 18.70 11.65 -4.94
C ALA A 56 17.94 11.74 -3.61
N GLU A 57 16.62 11.86 -3.64
CA GLU A 57 15.77 11.84 -2.44
C GLU A 57 15.96 10.57 -1.62
N VAL A 58 15.92 9.42 -2.30
CA VAL A 58 16.03 8.11 -1.65
C VAL A 58 17.43 7.89 -1.08
N ILE A 59 18.49 8.27 -1.80
CA ILE A 59 19.88 8.19 -1.30
C ILE A 59 20.06 9.07 -0.06
N SER A 60 19.60 10.31 -0.09
CA SER A 60 19.73 11.24 1.05
C SER A 60 19.09 10.65 2.31
N ARG A 61 17.86 10.14 2.18
CA ARG A 61 17.12 9.54 3.31
C ARG A 61 17.75 8.27 3.85
N THR A 62 18.28 7.42 2.97
CA THR A 62 18.90 6.16 3.36
C THR A 62 20.34 6.32 3.88
N SER A 63 20.89 7.54 3.80
CA SER A 63 22.22 7.90 4.30
C SER A 63 22.18 8.65 5.65
N GLY A 64 21.00 8.76 6.27
CA GLY A 64 20.84 9.44 7.56
C GLY A 64 21.56 8.75 8.73
N THR A 65 21.82 9.52 9.79
CA THR A 65 22.42 9.01 11.02
C THR A 65 21.59 7.88 11.62
N GLY A 66 22.24 6.77 12.00
CA GLY A 66 21.56 5.60 12.58
C GLY A 66 20.99 4.62 11.56
N ILE A 67 21.09 4.91 10.25
CA ILE A 67 20.71 3.98 9.18
C ILE A 67 21.93 3.18 8.74
N HIS A 68 21.75 1.87 8.57
CA HIS A 68 22.85 1.00 8.15
C HIS A 68 23.35 1.37 6.73
N PRO A 69 24.67 1.52 6.51
CA PRO A 69 25.22 2.06 5.25
C PRO A 69 24.90 1.22 4.01
N ARG A 70 24.64 -0.09 4.17
CA ARG A 70 24.17 -0.95 3.07
C ARG A 70 22.82 -0.51 2.47
N LEU A 71 21.97 0.20 3.21
CA LEU A 71 20.73 0.72 2.65
C LEU A 71 20.99 1.85 1.64
N ALA A 72 21.97 2.71 1.91
CA ALA A 72 22.43 3.71 0.95
C ALA A 72 23.06 3.07 -0.30
N VAL A 73 23.71 1.91 -0.16
CA VAL A 73 24.21 1.13 -1.30
C VAL A 73 23.04 0.62 -2.16
N LEU A 74 22.01 0.04 -1.55
CA LEU A 74 20.80 -0.37 -2.27
C LEU A 74 20.13 0.81 -2.99
N ALA A 75 20.01 1.96 -2.34
CA ALA A 75 19.48 3.18 -2.95
C ALA A 75 20.28 3.66 -4.16
N LYS A 76 21.61 3.58 -4.10
CA LYS A 76 22.50 3.90 -5.24
C LYS A 76 22.34 2.90 -6.39
N MET A 77 22.04 1.64 -6.09
CA MET A 77 21.82 0.58 -7.08
C MET A 77 20.39 0.52 -7.61
N ALA A 78 19.48 1.35 -7.10
CA ALA A 78 18.08 1.36 -7.51
C ALA A 78 17.93 1.56 -9.04
N CYS A 79 17.18 0.66 -9.65
CA CYS A 79 16.71 0.72 -11.03
C CYS A 79 15.50 1.67 -11.09
N MET A 80 15.64 2.83 -11.72
CA MET A 80 14.64 3.89 -11.59
C MET A 80 13.49 3.76 -12.58
N ASP A 81 13.65 3.05 -13.70
CA ASP A 81 12.53 2.85 -14.64
C ASP A 81 11.49 1.86 -14.06
N THR A 82 11.86 1.14 -13.01
CA THR A 82 10.95 0.27 -12.23
C THR A 82 10.44 0.94 -10.94
N ALA A 83 10.75 2.22 -10.71
CA ALA A 83 10.38 2.91 -9.50
C ALA A 83 8.94 3.44 -9.57
N TYR A 84 8.18 3.23 -8.50
CA TYR A 84 6.82 3.75 -8.35
C TYR A 84 6.75 4.70 -7.16
N VAL A 85 6.15 5.87 -7.38
CA VAL A 85 5.89 6.85 -6.32
C VAL A 85 4.39 7.04 -6.20
N PHE A 86 3.85 6.68 -5.04
CA PHE A 86 2.45 6.90 -4.72
C PHE A 86 2.35 7.82 -3.51
N MET A 87 1.50 8.84 -3.62
CA MET A 87 1.14 9.68 -2.48
C MET A 87 0.02 8.98 -1.71
N VAL A 88 0.32 8.58 -0.48
CA VAL A 88 -0.69 8.00 0.41
C VAL A 88 -1.43 9.12 1.12
N SER A 89 -2.70 9.27 0.80
CA SER A 89 -3.63 10.07 1.60
C SER A 89 -4.32 9.14 2.60
N LYS A 90 -4.36 9.54 3.87
CA LYS A 90 -5.18 8.84 4.85
C LYS A 90 -6.62 9.34 4.71
N CYS A 91 -7.58 8.41 4.68
CA CYS A 91 -8.98 8.78 4.82
C CYS A 91 -9.27 9.13 6.29
N ASP A 92 -10.15 10.09 6.50
CA ASP A 92 -10.72 10.39 7.82
C ASP A 92 -11.59 9.21 8.30
N ILE A 93 -12.09 9.30 9.54
CA ILE A 93 -12.97 8.26 10.09
C ILE A 93 -14.22 8.17 9.22
N VAL A 94 -14.47 6.98 8.66
CA VAL A 94 -15.70 6.75 7.90
C VAL A 94 -16.87 6.58 8.85
N HIS A 95 -17.91 7.39 8.63
CA HIS A 95 -19.17 7.31 9.35
C HIS A 95 -20.07 6.23 8.75
N PRO A 96 -20.95 5.61 9.56
CA PRO A 96 -21.96 4.69 9.04
C PRO A 96 -22.78 5.34 7.91
N TRP A 97 -23.00 4.57 6.84
CA TRP A 97 -23.85 4.96 5.73
C TRP A 97 -25.12 4.11 5.71
N VAL A 98 -26.22 4.70 5.22
CA VAL A 98 -27.50 4.01 5.05
C VAL A 98 -27.78 3.86 3.56
N SER A 99 -28.04 2.63 3.13
CA SER A 99 -28.34 2.29 1.74
C SER A 99 -29.02 0.93 1.69
N GLN A 100 -30.05 0.79 0.83
CA GLN A 100 -30.86 -0.43 0.79
C GLN A 100 -30.12 -1.62 0.17
N ASN A 101 -29.39 -1.37 -0.91
CA ASN A 101 -28.91 -2.40 -1.83
C ASN A 101 -27.50 -2.12 -2.37
N VAL A 102 -26.85 -1.04 -1.91
CA VAL A 102 -25.46 -0.70 -2.26
C VAL A 102 -24.68 -0.57 -0.96
N THR A 103 -23.54 -1.25 -0.85
CA THR A 103 -22.60 -1.07 0.25
C THR A 103 -21.18 -0.98 -0.28
N LEU A 104 -20.24 -0.68 0.61
CA LEU A 104 -18.82 -0.51 0.30
C LEU A 104 -18.01 -1.60 0.99
N LEU A 105 -16.89 -1.98 0.39
CA LEU A 105 -15.87 -2.87 0.99
C LEU A 105 -14.47 -2.46 0.54
N GLY A 106 -13.43 -2.96 1.22
CA GLY A 106 -12.05 -2.74 0.81
C GLY A 106 -11.62 -1.28 0.96
N ASP A 107 -10.83 -0.79 0.00
CA ASP A 107 -10.30 0.58 0.01
C ASP A 107 -11.40 1.65 -0.12
N ALA A 108 -12.60 1.28 -0.62
CA ALA A 108 -13.74 2.17 -0.69
C ALA A 108 -14.34 2.50 0.70
N VAL A 109 -14.17 1.61 1.68
CA VAL A 109 -14.57 1.84 3.08
C VAL A 109 -13.44 2.47 3.86
N PHE A 110 -12.21 1.99 3.64
CA PHE A 110 -11.06 2.45 4.40
C PHE A 110 -9.81 2.34 3.55
N ASN A 111 -9.39 3.46 2.99
CA ASN A 111 -8.06 3.57 2.41
C ASN A 111 -7.03 3.70 3.56
N MET A 112 -6.54 2.55 4.01
CA MET A 112 -5.54 2.48 5.07
C MET A 112 -4.18 2.92 4.55
N SER A 113 -3.34 3.41 5.46
CA SER A 113 -1.94 3.63 5.15
C SER A 113 -1.28 2.30 4.74
N ASN A 114 -0.65 2.26 3.57
CA ASN A 114 0.12 1.11 3.08
C ASN A 114 1.28 0.70 4.01
N ILE A 115 1.56 1.50 5.04
CA ILE A 115 2.64 1.28 6.01
C ILE A 115 2.55 -0.09 6.71
N LEU A 116 1.35 -0.62 6.95
CA LEU A 116 1.17 -1.94 7.59
C LEU A 116 0.92 -3.09 6.59
N SER A 117 0.81 -2.81 5.28
CA SER A 117 0.48 -3.81 4.24
C SER A 117 -0.75 -4.68 4.55
N ARG A 118 -1.77 -4.13 5.21
CA ARG A 118 -2.98 -4.88 5.59
C ARG A 118 -4.17 -4.72 4.64
N GLY A 119 -4.14 -3.72 3.75
CA GLY A 119 -5.29 -3.36 2.89
C GLY A 119 -5.92 -4.55 2.15
N ALA A 120 -5.09 -5.37 1.50
CA ALA A 120 -5.56 -6.56 0.78
C ALA A 120 -6.23 -7.59 1.70
N ASN A 121 -5.62 -7.89 2.85
CA ASN A 121 -6.18 -8.83 3.82
C ASN A 121 -7.52 -8.33 4.38
N CYS A 122 -7.60 -7.03 4.68
CA CYS A 122 -8.84 -6.42 5.17
C CYS A 122 -9.92 -6.41 4.09
N ALA A 123 -9.57 -6.16 2.82
CA ALA A 123 -10.52 -6.24 1.71
C ALA A 123 -11.06 -7.66 1.51
N LEU A 124 -10.20 -8.69 1.62
CA LEU A 124 -10.63 -10.09 1.58
C LEU A 124 -11.57 -10.42 2.74
N LEU A 125 -11.24 -9.97 3.96
CA LEU A 125 -12.09 -10.18 5.12
C LEU A 125 -13.45 -9.48 4.97
N ASP A 126 -13.48 -8.24 4.49
CA ASP A 126 -14.74 -7.54 4.20
C ASP A 126 -15.60 -8.30 3.19
N ALA A 127 -14.98 -8.89 2.17
CA ALA A 127 -15.69 -9.66 1.15
C ALA A 127 -16.29 -10.95 1.73
N VAL A 128 -15.56 -11.66 2.59
CA VAL A 128 -16.06 -12.85 3.29
C VAL A 128 -17.22 -12.48 4.21
N THR A 129 -17.06 -11.47 5.07
CA THR A 129 -18.12 -11.03 5.99
C THR A 129 -19.36 -10.55 5.24
N LEU A 130 -19.19 -9.81 4.14
CA LEU A 130 -20.32 -9.38 3.32
C LEU A 130 -21.05 -10.58 2.70
N ALA A 131 -20.30 -11.54 2.15
CA ALA A 131 -20.86 -12.75 1.55
C ALA A 131 -21.66 -13.58 2.57
N GLU A 132 -21.10 -13.80 3.76
CA GLU A 132 -21.80 -14.48 4.86
C GLU A 132 -23.08 -13.74 5.26
N HIS A 133 -23.02 -12.41 5.36
CA HIS A 133 -24.17 -11.59 5.71
C HIS A 133 -25.29 -11.67 4.68
N ILE A 134 -25.00 -11.51 3.38
CA ILE A 134 -26.04 -11.51 2.33
C ILE A 134 -26.56 -12.90 1.98
N THR A 135 -25.83 -13.97 2.33
CA THR A 135 -26.29 -15.36 2.15
C THR A 135 -27.02 -15.90 3.37
N SER A 136 -27.00 -15.18 4.50
CA SER A 136 -27.71 -15.55 5.72
C SER A 136 -29.23 -15.58 5.50
N PRO A 137 -29.96 -16.55 6.09
CA PRO A 137 -31.43 -16.57 6.06
C PRO A 137 -32.08 -15.31 6.67
N ALA A 138 -31.35 -14.56 7.49
CA ALA A 138 -31.81 -13.33 8.10
C ALA A 138 -31.72 -12.11 7.15
N TYR A 139 -31.04 -12.24 6.01
CA TYR A 139 -30.90 -11.15 5.06
C TYR A 139 -32.18 -10.96 4.24
N ASP A 140 -32.82 -9.81 4.44
CA ASP A 140 -33.94 -9.37 3.63
C ASP A 140 -33.50 -8.28 2.65
N ARG A 141 -33.39 -8.64 1.37
CA ARG A 141 -33.04 -7.71 0.29
C ARG A 141 -34.02 -6.55 0.12
N SER A 142 -35.27 -6.72 0.55
CA SER A 142 -36.28 -5.66 0.48
C SER A 142 -36.24 -4.70 1.67
N SER A 143 -35.54 -5.09 2.75
CA SER A 143 -35.38 -4.26 3.93
C SER A 143 -34.29 -3.20 3.73
N PRO A 144 -34.59 -1.92 4.03
CA PRO A 144 -33.63 -0.82 3.90
C PRO A 144 -32.48 -0.87 4.91
N THR A 145 -32.62 -1.65 5.99
CA THR A 145 -31.66 -1.73 7.10
C THR A 145 -30.93 -3.07 7.12
N SER A 146 -31.15 -3.93 6.12
CA SER A 146 -30.59 -5.28 6.08
C SER A 146 -29.07 -5.28 6.05
N LEU A 147 -28.43 -4.21 5.57
CA LEU A 147 -26.97 -4.06 5.51
C LEU A 147 -26.38 -3.31 6.71
N ASP A 148 -27.19 -2.73 7.59
CA ASP A 148 -26.71 -1.85 8.68
C ASP A 148 -25.77 -2.58 9.64
N ILE A 149 -26.06 -3.85 9.93
CA ILE A 149 -25.23 -4.70 10.79
C ILE A 149 -23.83 -4.86 10.17
N TYR A 150 -23.77 -5.26 8.89
CA TYR A 150 -22.52 -5.37 8.16
C TYR A 150 -21.73 -4.05 8.16
N VAL A 151 -22.40 -2.92 7.88
CA VAL A 151 -21.75 -1.60 7.83
C VAL A 151 -21.14 -1.25 9.19
N LYS A 152 -21.90 -1.44 10.27
CA LYS A 152 -21.45 -1.13 11.63
C LYS A 152 -20.25 -1.99 12.02
N GLU A 153 -20.34 -3.30 11.85
CA GLU A 153 -19.26 -4.23 12.19
C GLU A 153 -18.01 -4.00 11.35
N ASN A 154 -18.17 -3.72 10.04
CA ASN A 154 -17.05 -3.41 9.17
C ASN A 154 -16.33 -2.13 9.64
N ILE A 155 -17.07 -1.05 9.93
CA ILE A 155 -16.46 0.20 10.43
C ILE A 155 -15.74 -0.03 11.77
N GLU A 156 -16.38 -0.70 12.72
CA GLU A 156 -15.78 -1.00 14.04
C GLU A 156 -14.48 -1.80 13.88
N ARG A 157 -14.47 -2.84 13.03
CA ARG A 157 -13.26 -3.62 12.74
C ARG A 157 -12.18 -2.76 12.09
N ARG A 158 -12.52 -1.98 11.06
CA ARG A 158 -11.54 -1.12 10.36
C ARG A 158 -10.95 -0.04 11.27
N GLN A 159 -11.70 0.45 12.27
CA GLN A 159 -11.16 1.37 13.27
C GLN A 159 -10.06 0.74 14.13
N HIS A 160 -10.20 -0.54 14.50
CA HIS A 160 -9.16 -1.26 15.25
C HIS A 160 -7.91 -1.52 14.39
N GLU A 161 -8.09 -1.78 13.10
CA GLU A 161 -7.00 -2.08 12.17
C GLU A 161 -6.19 -0.83 11.72
N ARG A 162 -6.62 0.38 12.10
CA ARG A 162 -5.92 1.65 11.80
C ARG A 162 -4.56 1.80 12.49
N TYR A 163 -4.34 1.10 13.60
CA TYR A 163 -3.16 1.21 14.47
C TYR A 163 -2.40 -0.12 14.56
#